data_AF-A0A1L7BE62-F1
#
_entry.id   AF-A0A1L7BE62-F1
#
_cell.length_a   1.000
_cell.length_b   1.000
_cell.length_c   1.000
_cell.angle_alpha   90.00
_cell.angle_beta   90.00
_cell.angle_gamma   90.00
#
_symmetry.space_group_name_H-M   'P 1'
#
loop_
_entity.id
_entity.type
_entity.pdbx_description
1 polymer ?
#
loop_
_entity_poly.entity_id
_entity_poly.type
_entity_poly.pdbx_seq_one_letter_code
_entity_poly.pdbx_strand_id
1 'polypeptide(L)'
;MKEIIKKQTELIEKITSSFKSAQAALIKKEIQDLSKNIAMVEEYSLEFEKLEELLLKELNNLGYSSITNYINSTNDKEMSILLATFMEKLNELSIVMSNFKEMLDFENNYFDFVKSLFSNTSQTSTYSKTGYEKVNSSFFNKSY
;
A
#
# COMPACT_ATOMS: atom_id res chain seq x y z
N MET A 1 -13.41 24.99 13.58
CA MET A 1 -12.13 24.80 12.87
C MET A 1 -11.16 23.92 13.66
N LYS A 2 -10.73 24.31 14.87
CA LYS A 2 -9.85 23.50 15.73
C LYS A 2 -10.33 22.06 15.93
N GLU A 3 -11.62 21.89 16.23
CA GLU A 3 -12.25 20.58 16.37
C GLU A 3 -12.28 19.76 15.07
N ILE A 4 -12.35 20.43 13.90
CA ILE A 4 -12.28 19.75 12.60
C ILE A 4 -10.88 19.18 12.41
N ILE A 5 -9.83 19.97 12.66
CA ILE A 5 -8.44 19.50 12.56
C ILE A 5 -8.15 18.36 13.53
N LYS A 6 -8.66 18.44 14.78
CA LYS A 6 -8.50 17.34 15.75
C LYS A 6 -9.10 16.03 15.21
N LYS A 7 -10.33 16.09 14.68
CA LYS A 7 -10.98 14.92 14.07
C LYS A 7 -10.23 14.42 12.83
N GLN A 8 -9.75 15.31 11.97
CA GLN A 8 -8.92 14.94 10.82
C GLN A 8 -7.62 14.25 11.27
N THR A 9 -6.99 14.73 12.35
CA THR A 9 -5.80 14.12 12.94
C THR A 9 -6.11 12.72 13.46
N GLU A 10 -7.20 12.54 14.20
CA GLU A 10 -7.66 11.22 14.68
C GLU A 10 -7.95 10.25 13.52
N LEU A 11 -8.53 10.74 12.41
CA LEU A 11 -8.75 9.93 11.22
C LEU A 11 -7.44 9.50 10.57
N ILE A 12 -6.45 10.39 10.45
CA ILE A 12 -5.12 10.03 9.93
C ILE A 12 -4.48 8.94 10.79
N GLU A 13 -4.60 9.02 12.11
CA GLU A 13 -4.09 7.97 13.01
C GLU A 13 -4.80 6.63 12.79
N LYS A 14 -6.14 6.65 12.61
CA LYS A 14 -6.91 5.44 12.28
C LYS A 14 -6.51 4.85 10.93
N ILE A 15 -6.39 5.68 9.89
CA ILE A 15 -5.93 5.25 8.55
C ILE A 15 -4.54 4.63 8.65
N THR A 16 -3.63 5.29 9.37
CA THR A 16 -2.25 4.82 9.58
C THR A 16 -2.24 3.46 10.29
N SER A 17 -3.06 3.29 11.33
CA SER A 17 -3.21 2.03 12.04
C SER A 17 -3.74 0.93 11.11
N SER A 18 -4.79 1.22 10.33
CA SER A 18 -5.35 0.28 9.36
C SER A 18 -4.34 -0.13 8.29
N PHE A 19 -3.51 0.79 7.78
CA PHE A 19 -2.42 0.42 6.86
C PHE A 19 -1.37 -0.47 7.53
N LYS A 20 -0.97 -0.20 8.78
CA LYS A 20 -0.03 -1.06 9.53
C LYS A 20 -0.62 -2.46 9.76
N SER A 21 -1.91 -2.56 10.05
CA SER A 21 -2.62 -3.84 10.16
C SER A 21 -2.73 -4.56 8.82
N ALA A 22 -2.99 -3.82 7.72
CA ALA A 22 -3.00 -4.37 6.37
C ALA A 22 -1.62 -4.91 5.96
N GLN A 23 -0.53 -4.19 6.28
CA GLN A 23 0.84 -4.67 6.10
C GLN A 23 1.07 -5.98 6.83
N ALA A 24 0.71 -6.06 8.11
CA ALA A 24 0.88 -7.28 8.90
C ALA A 24 0.09 -8.46 8.32
N ALA A 25 -1.16 -8.23 7.90
CA ALA A 25 -2.00 -9.24 7.26
C ALA A 25 -1.42 -9.71 5.91
N LEU A 26 -0.85 -8.78 5.12
CA LEU A 26 -0.18 -9.10 3.85
C LEU A 26 1.05 -9.99 4.07
N ILE A 27 1.85 -9.73 5.11
CA ILE A 27 3.01 -10.57 5.48
C ILE A 27 2.54 -11.98 5.87
N LYS A 28 1.49 -12.06 6.69
CA LYS A 28 0.94 -13.34 7.19
C LYS A 28 0.08 -14.09 6.18
N LYS A 29 -0.19 -13.50 5.01
CA LYS A 29 -1.10 -14.02 3.98
C LYS A 29 -2.53 -14.20 4.49
N GLU A 30 -2.96 -13.35 5.42
CA GLU A 30 -4.32 -13.31 5.98
C GLU A 30 -5.23 -12.43 5.10
N ILE A 31 -5.67 -12.97 3.95
CA ILE A 31 -6.39 -12.20 2.90
C ILE A 31 -7.68 -11.55 3.41
N GLN A 32 -8.40 -12.20 4.32
CA GLN A 32 -9.63 -11.66 4.90
C GLN A 32 -9.35 -10.41 5.73
N ASP A 33 -8.33 -10.46 6.58
CA ASP A 33 -7.92 -9.31 7.41
C ASP A 33 -7.30 -8.21 6.57
N LEU A 34 -6.54 -8.55 5.53
CA LEU A 34 -6.05 -7.58 4.56
C LEU A 34 -7.21 -6.80 3.93
N SER A 35 -8.20 -7.52 3.38
CA SER A 35 -9.35 -6.92 2.71
C SER A 35 -10.15 -6.03 3.66
N LYS A 36 -10.37 -6.49 4.90
CA LYS A 36 -11.06 -5.73 5.93
C LYS A 36 -10.34 -4.42 6.27
N ASN A 37 -9.01 -4.47 6.46
CA ASN A 37 -8.24 -3.29 6.83
C ASN A 37 -8.16 -2.27 5.68
N ILE A 38 -8.11 -2.73 4.42
CA ILE A 38 -8.16 -1.83 3.26
C ILE A 38 -9.54 -1.16 3.13
N ALA A 39 -10.63 -1.89 3.36
CA ALA A 39 -11.96 -1.28 3.39
C ALA A 39 -12.08 -0.19 4.47
N MET A 40 -11.48 -0.41 5.65
CA MET A 40 -11.43 0.61 6.71
C MET A 40 -10.62 1.85 6.29
N VAL A 41 -9.50 1.67 5.59
CA VAL A 41 -8.72 2.80 5.04
C VAL A 41 -9.59 3.64 4.11
N GLU A 42 -10.36 3.00 3.23
CA GLU A 42 -11.25 3.69 2.29
C GLU A 42 -12.36 4.44 3.03
N GLU A 43 -13.03 3.80 3.99
CA GLU A 43 -14.09 4.42 4.80
C GLU A 43 -13.58 5.67 5.53
N TYR A 44 -12.44 5.57 6.22
CA TYR A 44 -11.86 6.70 6.94
C TYR A 44 -11.37 7.80 5.99
N SER A 45 -10.90 7.45 4.80
CA SER A 45 -10.49 8.43 3.78
C SER A 45 -11.68 9.23 3.25
N LEU A 46 -12.83 8.58 3.04
CA LEU A 46 -14.08 9.25 2.67
C LEU A 46 -14.61 10.15 3.80
N GLU A 47 -14.45 9.74 5.06
CA GLU A 47 -14.80 10.58 6.20
C GLU A 47 -13.86 11.80 6.29
N PHE A 48 -12.57 11.60 6.02
CA PHE A 48 -11.58 12.66 5.99
C PHE A 48 -11.89 13.71 4.92
N GLU A 49 -12.25 13.29 3.72
CA GLU A 49 -12.64 14.18 2.61
C GLU A 49 -13.84 15.08 3.00
N LYS A 50 -14.85 14.51 3.67
CA LYS A 50 -15.99 15.29 4.18
C LYS A 50 -15.57 16.33 5.20
N LEU A 51 -14.63 16.01 6.09
CA LEU A 51 -14.11 16.98 7.06
C LEU A 51 -13.29 18.08 6.38
N GLU A 52 -12.54 17.75 5.33
CA GLU A 52 -11.79 18.73 4.55
C GLU A 52 -12.73 19.71 3.84
N GLU A 53 -13.81 19.22 3.24
CA GLU A 53 -14.84 20.10 2.67
C GLU A 53 -15.48 21.02 3.73
N LEU A 54 -15.74 20.51 4.93
CA LEU A 54 -16.26 21.30 6.03
C LEU A 54 -15.26 22.36 6.50
N LEU A 55 -13.98 22.01 6.56
CA LEU A 55 -12.90 22.93 6.91
C LEU A 55 -12.80 24.08 5.91
N LEU A 56 -12.83 23.75 4.61
CA LEU A 56 -12.81 24.74 3.52
C LEU A 56 -14.02 25.67 3.57
N LYS A 57 -15.22 25.13 3.84
CA LYS A 57 -16.44 25.95 4.03
C LYS A 57 -16.30 26.90 5.22
N GLU A 58 -15.76 26.43 6.34
CA GLU A 58 -15.57 27.26 7.53
C GLU A 58 -14.53 28.37 7.30
N LEU A 59 -13.43 28.06 6.61
CA LEU A 59 -12.41 29.03 6.21
C LEU A 59 -12.97 30.13 5.30
N ASN A 60 -13.73 29.73 4.27
CA ASN A 60 -14.37 30.65 3.35
C ASN A 60 -15.37 31.57 4.06
N ASN A 61 -16.16 31.04 5.02
CA ASN A 61 -17.09 31.82 5.82
C ASN A 61 -16.39 32.89 6.67
N LEU A 62 -15.15 32.61 7.10
CA LEU A 62 -14.32 33.55 7.85
C LEU A 62 -13.52 34.51 6.94
N GLY A 63 -13.65 34.39 5.62
CA GLY A 63 -12.97 35.24 4.65
C GLY A 63 -11.50 34.86 4.39
N TYR A 64 -11.08 33.65 4.77
CA TYR A 64 -9.72 33.17 4.55
C TYR A 64 -9.68 32.12 3.44
N SER A 65 -8.73 32.27 2.51
CA SER A 65 -8.53 31.31 1.41
C SER A 65 -7.73 30.07 1.81
N SER A 66 -7.08 30.08 2.96
CA SER A 66 -6.32 28.93 3.48
C SER A 66 -6.17 29.02 4.99
N ILE A 67 -5.84 27.88 5.60
CA ILE A 67 -5.63 27.81 7.04
C ILE A 67 -4.35 28.54 7.49
N THR A 68 -3.35 28.56 6.62
CA THR A 68 -2.13 29.35 6.82
C THR A 68 -2.44 30.84 6.84
N ASN A 69 -3.34 31.31 5.96
CA ASN A 69 -3.80 32.70 5.94
C ASN A 69 -4.57 33.05 7.21
N TYR A 70 -5.42 32.14 7.71
CA TYR A 70 -6.10 32.29 8.99
C TYR A 70 -5.11 32.45 10.15
N ILE A 71 -4.13 31.54 10.29
CA ILE A 71 -3.15 31.59 11.38
C ILE A 71 -2.31 32.87 11.33
N ASN A 72 -1.80 33.22 10.15
CA ASN A 72 -0.95 34.41 10.00
C ASN A 72 -1.70 35.70 10.36
N SER A 73 -3.01 35.74 10.13
CA SER A 73 -3.85 36.91 10.42
C SER A 73 -4.32 36.96 11.87
N THR A 74 -4.54 35.81 12.52
CA THR A 74 -5.09 35.73 13.88
C THR A 74 -4.03 35.53 14.96
N ASN A 75 -2.82 35.13 14.57
CA ASN A 75 -1.71 34.74 15.45
C ASN A 75 -2.13 33.67 16.50
N ASP A 76 -3.05 32.77 16.10
CA ASP A 76 -3.59 31.72 16.97
C ASP A 76 -2.57 30.61 17.19
N LYS A 77 -1.81 30.71 18.29
CA LYS A 77 -0.75 29.76 18.66
C LYS A 77 -1.26 28.33 18.83
N GLU A 78 -2.45 28.14 19.38
CA GLU A 78 -3.02 26.81 19.60
C GLU A 78 -3.34 26.14 18.27
N MET A 79 -3.89 26.91 17.32
CA MET A 79 -4.14 26.42 15.97
C MET A 79 -2.85 26.01 15.26
N SER A 80 -1.77 26.78 15.44
CA SER A 80 -0.45 26.43 14.90
C SER A 80 0.10 25.12 15.46
N ILE A 81 -0.07 24.89 16.77
CA ILE A 81 0.35 23.63 17.40
C ILE A 81 -0.46 22.45 16.86
N LEU A 82 -1.79 22.60 16.75
CA LEU A 82 -2.65 21.56 16.17
C LEU A 82 -2.25 21.22 14.73
N LEU A 83 -1.92 22.23 13.93
CA LEU A 83 -1.47 22.00 12.56
C LEU A 83 -0.09 21.36 12.46
N ALA A 84 0.82 21.69 13.38
CA ALA A 84 2.10 20.99 13.46
C ALA A 84 1.88 19.49 13.73
N THR A 85 1.05 19.14 14.72
CA THR A 85 0.69 17.74 15.00
C THR A 85 0.01 17.07 13.81
N PHE A 86 -0.95 17.76 13.17
CA PHE A 86 -1.61 17.26 11.97
C PHE A 86 -0.60 16.92 10.85
N MET A 87 0.35 17.81 10.59
CA MET A 87 1.40 17.60 9.59
C MET A 87 2.35 16.44 9.95
N GLU A 88 2.69 16.29 11.23
CA GLU A 88 3.48 15.14 11.70
C GLU A 88 2.76 13.81 11.39
N LYS A 89 1.44 13.75 11.63
CA LYS A 89 0.64 12.55 11.35
C LYS A 89 0.47 12.29 9.86
N LEU A 90 0.31 13.32 9.05
CA LEU A 90 0.31 13.17 7.59
C LEU A 90 1.63 12.61 7.06
N ASN A 91 2.76 13.07 7.61
CA ASN A 91 4.07 12.55 7.25
C ASN A 91 4.23 11.07 7.64
N GLU A 92 3.77 10.69 8.84
CA GLU A 92 3.75 9.28 9.27
C GLU A 92 2.92 8.42 8.30
N LEU A 93 1.72 8.88 7.95
CA LEU A 93 0.85 8.19 6.99
C LEU A 93 1.53 8.01 5.63
N SER A 94 2.15 9.06 5.11
CA SER A 94 2.88 9.02 3.83
C SER A 94 3.96 7.94 3.81
N ILE A 95 4.76 7.85 4.87
CA ILE A 95 5.79 6.82 5.03
C ILE A 95 5.16 5.42 5.05
N VAL A 96 4.10 5.23 5.83
CA VAL A 96 3.41 3.94 5.95
C VAL A 96 2.79 3.52 4.61
N MET A 97 2.18 4.44 3.87
CA MET A 97 1.64 4.19 2.54
C MET A 97 2.73 3.81 1.53
N SER A 98 3.86 4.51 1.54
CA SER A 98 5.01 4.19 0.68
C SER A 98 5.51 2.76 0.95
N ASN A 99 5.72 2.42 2.23
CA ASN A 99 6.16 1.09 2.63
C ASN A 99 5.15 0.00 2.21
N PHE A 100 3.85 0.28 2.34
CA PHE A 100 2.82 -0.67 1.91
C PHE A 100 2.85 -0.89 0.40
N LYS A 101 3.01 0.17 -0.38
CA LYS A 101 3.14 0.09 -1.84
C LYS A 101 4.38 -0.72 -2.24
N GLU A 102 5.53 -0.42 -1.67
CA GLU A 102 6.77 -1.17 -1.94
C GLU A 102 6.62 -2.66 -1.66
N MET A 103 5.88 -3.01 -0.61
CA MET A 103 5.58 -4.40 -0.29
C MET A 103 4.69 -5.07 -1.34
N LEU A 104 3.67 -4.39 -1.86
CA LEU A 104 2.85 -4.90 -2.96
C LEU A 104 3.66 -5.04 -4.25
N ASP A 105 4.50 -4.05 -4.57
CA ASP A 105 5.38 -4.10 -5.74
C ASP A 105 6.34 -5.30 -5.65
N PHE A 106 6.89 -5.57 -4.47
CA PHE A 106 7.70 -6.76 -4.23
C PHE A 106 6.94 -8.07 -4.49
N GLU A 107 5.73 -8.20 -3.94
CA GLU A 107 4.88 -9.39 -4.14
C GLU A 107 4.53 -9.62 -5.61
N ASN A 108 4.18 -8.55 -6.33
CA ASN A 108 3.89 -8.62 -7.76
C ASN A 108 5.12 -9.04 -8.57
N ASN A 109 6.27 -8.43 -8.31
CA ASN A 109 7.53 -8.80 -8.95
C ASN A 109 7.93 -10.25 -8.64
N TYR A 110 7.71 -10.71 -7.41
CA TYR A 110 7.94 -12.10 -7.02
C TYR A 110 7.00 -13.06 -7.77
N PHE A 111 5.72 -12.71 -7.89
CA PHE A 111 4.76 -13.50 -8.64
C PHE A 111 5.13 -13.59 -10.13
N ASP A 112 5.53 -12.47 -10.74
CA ASP A 112 6.00 -12.44 -12.12
C ASP A 112 7.28 -13.25 -12.32
N PHE A 113 8.21 -13.19 -11.36
CA PHE A 113 9.39 -14.03 -11.36
C PHE A 113 9.03 -15.53 -11.31
N VAL A 114 8.17 -15.94 -10.38
CA VAL A 114 7.71 -17.34 -10.27
C VAL A 114 7.01 -17.77 -11.56
N LYS A 115 6.12 -16.94 -12.11
CA LYS A 115 5.45 -17.19 -13.38
C LYS A 115 6.45 -17.38 -14.51
N SER A 116 7.52 -16.58 -14.55
CA SER A 116 8.58 -16.68 -15.57
C SER A 116 9.30 -18.04 -15.56
N LEU A 117 9.44 -18.67 -14.38
CA LEU A 117 10.04 -20.01 -14.27
C LEU A 117 9.18 -21.08 -14.94
N PHE A 118 7.86 -20.93 -14.93
CA PHE A 118 6.93 -21.86 -15.56
C PHE A 118 6.64 -21.52 -17.03
N SER A 119 6.73 -20.24 -17.42
CA SER A 119 6.46 -19.79 -18.78
C SER A 119 7.68 -19.83 -19.71
N ASN A 120 8.92 -19.84 -19.18
CA ASN A 120 10.15 -20.08 -19.96
C ASN A 120 10.38 -21.55 -20.33
N THR A 121 9.32 -22.30 -20.58
CA THR A 121 9.38 -23.65 -21.19
C THR A 121 9.47 -23.56 -22.72
N SER A 122 10.33 -22.68 -23.24
CA SER A 122 10.73 -22.71 -24.65
C SER A 122 11.91 -23.68 -24.86
N GLN A 123 11.53 -24.90 -25.27
CA GLN A 123 12.13 -25.70 -26.35
C GLN A 123 13.10 -26.86 -26.08
N THR A 124 13.46 -27.21 -24.84
CA THR A 124 14.02 -28.55 -24.59
C THR A 124 13.50 -29.10 -23.28
N SER A 125 12.44 -29.92 -23.37
CA SER A 125 12.07 -30.79 -22.26
C SER A 125 13.24 -31.75 -22.00
N THR A 126 13.86 -31.63 -20.83
CA THR A 126 14.87 -32.58 -20.31
C THR A 126 14.32 -34.01 -20.21
N TYR A 127 12.99 -34.17 -20.30
CA TYR A 127 12.24 -35.43 -20.28
C TYR A 127 11.45 -35.65 -21.57
N SER A 128 11.89 -35.10 -22.70
CA SER A 128 11.31 -35.47 -24.00
C SER A 128 11.60 -36.94 -24.34
N LYS A 129 10.64 -37.62 -24.97
CA LYS A 129 10.74 -39.02 -25.41
C LYS A 129 12.00 -39.32 -26.25
N THR A 130 12.55 -38.31 -26.91
CA THR A 130 13.82 -38.34 -27.66
C THR A 130 15.07 -38.46 -26.80
N GLY A 131 15.01 -38.18 -25.50
CA GLY A 131 16.11 -38.39 -24.55
C GLY A 131 16.31 -39.86 -24.15
N TYR A 132 15.32 -40.71 -24.35
CA TYR A 132 15.39 -42.15 -24.06
C TYR A 132 15.77 -43.01 -25.29
N GLU A 133 15.75 -42.47 -26.50
CA GLU A 133 15.87 -43.28 -27.74
C GLU A 133 17.23 -43.21 -28.45
N LYS A 134 18.30 -42.80 -27.78
CA LYS A 134 19.65 -42.79 -28.40
C LYS A 134 20.77 -43.45 -27.59
N VAL A 135 20.51 -44.60 -26.96
CA VAL A 135 21.58 -45.60 -26.77
C VAL A 135 20.97 -47.01 -26.84
N ASN A 136 20.54 -47.43 -28.02
CA ASN A 136 20.36 -48.85 -28.30
C ASN A 136 21.03 -49.22 -29.62
N SER A 137 22.35 -49.04 -29.66
CA SER A 137 23.20 -49.63 -30.69
C SER A 137 24.14 -50.63 -30.03
N SER A 138 23.69 -51.89 -30.01
CA SER A 138 24.53 -53.08 -30.19
C SER A 138 25.68 -53.31 -29.19
N PHE A 139 25.37 -53.96 -28.06
CA PHE A 139 26.36 -54.73 -27.28
C PHE A 139 26.29 -56.25 -27.54
N PHE A 140 25.40 -56.73 -28.40
CA PHE A 140 25.28 -58.14 -28.75
C PHE A 140 25.36 -58.32 -30.26
N ASN A 141 26.58 -58.33 -30.79
CA ASN A 141 26.93 -59.11 -31.98
C ASN A 141 28.46 -59.29 -32.04
N LYS A 142 28.95 -60.16 -31.18
CA LYS A 142 30.11 -61.00 -31.48
C LYS A 142 29.70 -62.43 -31.20
N SER A 143 29.39 -63.16 -32.25
CA SER A 143 29.34 -64.61 -32.24
C SER A 143 30.19 -65.14 -33.39
N TYR A 144 31.17 -65.94 -32.98
CA TYR A 144 32.10 -66.81 -33.72
C TYR A 144 33.21 -66.13 -34.53
#